data_AF-A0ABD6IVQ0-F1
#
_entry.id   AF-A0ABD6IVQ0-F1
#
_cell.length_a   1.000
_cell.length_b   1.000
_cell.length_c   1.000
_cell.angle_alpha   90.00
_cell.angle_beta   90.00
_cell.angle_gamma   90.00
#
_symmetry.space_group_name_H-M   'P 1'
#
loop_
_entity.id
_entity.type
_entity.pdbx_description
1 polymer ?
#
loop_
_entity_poly.entity_id
_entity_poly.type
_entity_poly.pdbx_seq_one_letter_code
_entity_poly.pdbx_strand_id
1 'polypeptide(L)' 'HLFWFFGHPEVYIIALPFFGIVSEIIPVFARKPMFGYMGLIAATISIAGLSITVWAHHMYVTGGVLLPFFSFMTFLIAV' A
#
# COMPACT_ATOMS: atom_id res chain seq x y z
N HIS A 1 2.78 17.25 -8.71
CA HIS A 1 3.74 16.30 -8.11
C HIS A 1 3.88 16.44 -6.60
N LEU A 2 4.19 17.62 -6.04
CA LEU A 2 4.46 17.78 -4.59
C LEU A 2 3.35 17.26 -3.67
N PHE A 3 2.12 17.74 -3.88
CA PHE A 3 0.96 17.30 -3.07
C PHE A 3 0.79 15.79 -3.10
N TRP A 4 0.81 15.16 -4.29
CA TRP A 4 0.59 13.72 -4.41
C TRP A 4 1.78 12.88 -3.95
N PHE A 5 3.02 13.38 -4.09
CA PHE A 5 4.21 12.70 -3.56
C PHE A 5 4.12 12.51 -2.04
N PHE A 6 3.50 13.46 -1.34
CA PHE A 6 3.10 13.29 0.07
C PHE A 6 1.81 12.49 0.21
N GLY A 7 0.76 12.86 -0.53
CA GLY A 7 -0.60 12.37 -0.31
C GLY A 7 -0.79 10.89 -0.61
N HIS A 8 0.01 10.30 -1.52
CA HIS A 8 -0.11 8.86 -1.78
C HIS A 8 0.52 7.99 -0.68
N PRO A 9 1.73 8.27 -0.17
CA PRO A 9 2.20 7.65 1.06
C PRO A 9 1.28 7.88 2.26
N GLU A 10 0.70 9.07 2.41
CA GLU A 10 -0.23 9.38 3.50
C GLU A 10 -1.43 8.42 3.55
N VAL A 11 -2.02 8.06 2.41
CA VAL A 11 -3.14 7.10 2.41
C VAL A 11 -2.73 5.72 2.96
N TYR A 12 -1.46 5.30 2.82
CA TYR A 12 -0.96 4.07 3.44
C TYR A 12 -0.55 4.23 4.89
N ILE A 13 -0.11 5.42 5.31
CA ILE A 13 0.06 5.73 6.74
C ILE A 13 -1.27 5.54 7.47
N ILE A 14 -2.38 5.90 6.82
CA ILE A 14 -3.73 5.66 7.35
C ILE A 14 -4.10 4.17 7.24
N ALA A 15 -3.90 3.53 6.09
CA ALA A 15 -4.39 2.16 5.87
C ALA A 15 -3.65 1.07 6.69
N LEU A 16 -2.32 1.12 6.76
CA LEU A 16 -1.50 0.05 7.36
C LEU A 16 -1.81 -0.21 8.85
N PRO A 17 -2.03 0.81 9.71
CA PRO A 17 -2.49 0.58 11.08
C PRO A 17 -3.82 -0.18 11.17
N PHE A 18 -4.78 0.13 10.30
CA PHE A 18 -6.07 -0.58 10.30
C PHE A 18 -5.94 -2.03 9.83
N PHE A 19 -5.03 -2.31 8.89
CA PHE A 19 -4.69 -3.70 8.55
C PHE A 19 -4.10 -4.45 9.75
N GLY A 20 -3.24 -3.79 10.54
CA GLY A 20 -2.72 -4.34 11.79
C GLY A 20 -3.82 -4.68 12.80
N ILE A 21 -4.76 -3.75 13.02
CA ILE A 21 -5.91 -3.96 13.93
C ILE A 21 -6.74 -5.17 13.48
N VAL A 22 -7.08 -5.26 12.19
CA VAL A 22 -7.84 -6.38 11.63
C VAL A 22 -7.08 -7.70 11.79
N SER A 23 -5.77 -7.66 11.56
CA SER A 23 -4.88 -8.82 11.67
C SER A 23 -4.76 -9.32 13.11
N GLU A 24 -4.99 -8.47 14.12
CA GLU A 24 -5.04 -8.91 15.53
C GLU A 24 -6.43 -9.45 15.91
N ILE A 25 -7.49 -8.71 15.55
CA ILE A 25 -8.87 -9.04 15.95
C ILE A 25 -9.30 -10.40 15.37
N ILE A 26 -9.04 -10.66 14.09
CA ILE A 26 -9.53 -11.87 13.43
C ILE A 26 -8.97 -13.15 14.08
N PRO A 27 -7.65 -13.34 14.26
CA PRO A 27 -7.09 -14.51 14.93
C PRO A 27 -7.62 -14.73 16.36
N VAL A 28 -7.75 -13.65 17.13
CA VAL A 28 -8.25 -13.70 18.51
C VAL A 28 -9.67 -14.27 18.56
N PHE A 29 -10.60 -13.73 17.77
CA PHE A 29 -11.98 -14.19 17.78
C PHE A 29 -12.20 -15.50 17.00
N ALA A 30 -11.31 -15.83 16.06
CA ALA A 30 -11.29 -17.13 15.40
C ALA A 30 -10.66 -18.25 16.26
N ARG A 31 -9.98 -17.89 17.36
CA ARG A 31 -9.22 -18.81 18.24
C ARG A 31 -8.21 -19.66 17.46
N LYS A 32 -7.58 -19.05 16.45
CA LYS A 32 -6.58 -19.69 15.60
C LYS A 32 -5.39 -18.74 15.43
N PRO A 33 -4.15 -19.25 15.36
CA PRO A 33 -3.00 -18.41 15.03
C PRO A 33 -3.17 -17.72 13.68
N MET A 34 -2.50 -16.58 13.52
CA MET A 34 -2.42 -15.90 12.24
C MET A 34 -1.70 -16.77 11.21
N PHE A 35 -2.39 -17.07 10.11
CA PHE A 35 -1.78 -17.75 8.97
C PHE A 35 -0.83 -16.80 8.23
N GLY A 36 0.35 -17.29 7.85
CA GLY A 36 1.25 -16.54 6.96
C GLY A 36 1.90 -15.31 7.58
N TYR A 37 2.17 -15.29 8.89
CA TYR A 37 2.75 -14.15 9.61
C TYR A 37 3.96 -13.48 8.91
N MET A 38 4.94 -14.26 8.47
CA MET A 38 6.09 -13.73 7.73
C MET A 38 5.70 -13.11 6.38
N GLY A 39 4.69 -13.68 5.72
CA GLY A 39 4.11 -13.14 4.49
C GLY A 39 3.42 -11.79 4.73
N LEU A 40 2.67 -11.65 5.82
CA LEU A 40 2.04 -10.38 6.20
C LEU A 40 3.07 -9.29 6.50
N ILE A 41 4.17 -9.64 7.18
CA ILE A 41 5.29 -8.71 7.41
C ILE A 41 5.90 -8.28 6.08
N ALA A 42 6.21 -9.24 5.20
CA ALA A 42 6.79 -8.94 3.89
C ALA A 42 5.86 -8.06 3.05
N ALA A 43 4.56 -8.35 3.05
CA ALA A 43 3.54 -7.54 2.37
C ALA A 43 3.49 -6.10 2.92
N THR A 44 3.52 -5.95 4.24
CA THR A 44 3.51 -4.64 4.91
C THR A 44 4.72 -3.80 4.50
N ILE A 45 5.92 -4.40 4.51
CA ILE A 45 7.16 -3.74 4.08
C ILE A 45 7.12 -3.38 2.59
N SER A 46 6.63 -4.29 1.74
CA SER A 46 6.49 -4.05 0.30
C SER A 46 5.53 -2.89 0.01
N ILE A 47 4.35 -2.85 0.63
CA ILE A 47 3.39 -1.75 0.48
C ILE A 47 4.01 -0.43 0.95
N ALA A 48 4.66 -0.42 2.11
CA ALA A 48 5.33 0.77 2.62
C ALA A 48 6.41 1.28 1.66
N GLY A 49 7.27 0.40 1.14
CA GLY A 49 8.33 0.74 0.19
C GLY A 49 7.79 1.19 -1.18
N LEU A 50 6.76 0.53 -1.71
CA LEU A 50 6.15 0.88 -3.00
C LEU A 50 5.35 2.19 -2.91
N SER A 51 4.77 2.52 -1.76
CA SER A 51 3.90 3.70 -1.58
C SER A 51 4.53 5.02 -2.03
N ILE A 52 5.85 5.17 -1.87
CA ILE A 52 6.58 6.38 -2.26
C ILE A 52 6.91 6.45 -3.76
N THR A 53 6.60 5.39 -4.53
CA THR A 53 6.97 5.27 -5.96
C THR A 53 5.80 5.46 -6.92
N VAL A 54 4.56 5.57 -6.44
CA VAL A 54 3.34 5.46 -7.28
C VAL A 54 2.50 6.73 -7.36
N TRP A 55 2.87 7.81 -6.66
CA TRP A 55 2.03 9.01 -6.49
C TRP A 55 1.43 9.62 -7.75
N ALA A 56 2.12 9.51 -8.89
CA ALA A 56 1.70 10.16 -10.13
C ALA A 56 0.50 9.47 -10.80
N HIS A 57 -0.03 8.37 -10.26
CA HIS A 57 -1.30 7.82 -10.73
C HIS A 57 -2.48 8.77 -10.54
N HIS A 58 -2.40 9.69 -9.60
CA HIS A 58 -3.39 10.76 -9.41
C HIS A 58 -3.32 11.84 -10.49
N MET A 59 -2.35 11.74 -11.40
CA MET A 59 -2.03 12.75 -12.41
C MET A 59 -2.12 12.20 -13.85
N TYR A 60 -2.70 11.02 -14.08
CA TYR A 60 -2.68 10.36 -15.40
C TYR A 60 -3.21 11.22 -16.56
N VAL A 61 -4.21 12.06 -16.31
CA VAL A 61 -4.83 12.92 -17.34
C VAL A 61 -4.18 14.30 -17.48
N THR A 62 -3.08 14.56 -16.76
CA THR A 62 -2.40 15.87 -16.78
C THR A 62 -1.43 16.06 -17.95
N GLY A 63 -1.13 14.99 -18.70
CA GLY A 63 -0.21 15.04 -19.86
C GLY A 63 1.29 15.06 -19.52
N GLY A 64 1.68 15.05 -18.24
CA GLY A 64 3.08 15.18 -17.80
C GLY A 64 3.64 13.99 -17.01
N VAL A 65 3.13 12.78 -17.24
CA VAL A 65 3.47 11.58 -16.44
C VAL A 65 4.02 10.46 -17.33
N LEU A 66 5.04 9.75 -16.85
CA LEU A 66 5.52 8.51 -17.46
C LEU A 66 4.51 7.37 -17.22
N LEU A 67 3.46 7.32 -18.04
CA LEU A 67 2.30 6.44 -17.85
C LEU A 67 2.67 4.96 -17.60
N PRO A 68 3.52 4.30 -18.42
CA PRO A 68 3.76 2.86 -18.24
C PRO A 68 4.39 2.50 -16.89
N PHE A 69 5.31 3.34 -16.40
CA PHE A 69 5.97 3.13 -15.12
C PHE A 69 4.97 3.24 -13.96
N PHE A 70 4.25 4.36 -13.89
CA PHE A 70 3.33 4.60 -12.77
C PHE A 70 2.12 3.66 -12.82
N SER A 71 1.65 3.22 -13.99
CA SER A 71 0.61 2.19 -14.09
C SER A 71 1.10 0.85 -13.56
N PHE A 72 2.26 0.37 -14.01
CA PHE A 72 2.81 -0.91 -13.57
C PHE A 72 3.08 -0.94 -12.06
N MET A 73 3.76 0.09 -11.53
CA MET A 73 4.07 0.17 -10.10
C MET A 73 2.79 0.25 -9.24
N THR A 74 1.74 0.90 -9.71
CA THR A 74 0.45 0.95 -9.00
C THR A 74 -0.22 -0.42 -8.94
N PHE A 75 -0.13 -1.23 -10.00
CA PHE A 75 -0.65 -2.60 -9.94
C PHE A 75 0.13 -3.50 -8.98
N LEU A 76 1.44 -3.27 -8.81
CA LEU A 76 2.25 -4.07 -7.87
C LEU A 76 1.81 -3.90 -6.41
N ILE A 77 1.22 -2.77 -6.03
CA ILE A 77 0.65 -2.57 -4.70
C ILE A 77 -0.43 -3.62 -4.38
N ALA A 78 -1.19 -4.05 -5.39
CA ALA A 78 -2.35 -4.91 -5.20
C ALA A 78 -2.00 -6.40 -5.04
N VAL A 79 -0.71 -6.76 -5.17
CA VAL A 79 -0.18 -8.13 -5.00
C VAL A 79 0.14 -8.37 -3.53
#